data_AF-A0A1G9N2A9-F1
#
_entry.id   AF-A0A1G9N2A9-F1
#
_cell.length_a   1.000
_cell.length_b   1.000
_cell.length_c   1.000
_cell.angle_alpha   90.00
_cell.angle_beta   90.00
_cell.angle_gamma   90.00
#
_symmetry.space_group_name_H-M   'P 1'
#
loop_
_entity.id
_entity.type
_entity.pdbx_description
1 polymer ?
#
loop_
_entity_poly.entity_id
_entity_poly.type
_entity_poly.pdbx_seq_one_letter_code
_entity_poly.pdbx_strand_id
1 'polypeptide(L)'
;MIVVYKIDRLTRSLADFARLVGRLEAKGCLFVSVTQAFNTSTSMGRQTLNVLLSFAQFEREVAGERIRDKISASKRCGLWMGGTLPLGYDRHPDPREQVLVVNPLEAEQVRRLFDLYEETGCLTALTYRARALGLCSKPRRNRRNEEVGGRPFGRGQLHYLLTNPVYIGRVRHRGKDHPGQHPPIIGEEQWQRVQARLQDRAGRMRGREPAEGSVASSPLIGKLSDETGDRLTPTQTTKGARRYRYYVSKRLIYGPPDPTAWRLPAATLEAGTATGIRAHLARLLREHRLLAEPDLLRHRSAEEQLAAKIFDASGKAEAEARLLELIAEGRIASERLTLRLSSGAVAALSGLEPDDLCPDALNLTLAVSLCRRGVGAKVVIGDFVRQPDPKLVGALIRAHRWLGALRQGQDVGRLARDSGISAGCLRGHLQLAFLAPAIQRAILDGTQPEHLTLHSLTRPEMPLDWDQQYRRTGISPV
;
A
#
# COMPACT_ATOMS: atom_id res chain seq x y z
N MET A 1 -3.05 -22.23 -58.74
CA MET A 1 -1.78 -21.99 -59.49
C MET A 1 -1.89 -20.62 -60.13
N ILE A 2 -0.88 -19.78 -59.99
CA ILE A 2 -0.82 -18.45 -60.62
C ILE A 2 0.35 -18.45 -61.59
N VAL A 3 0.06 -18.12 -62.86
CA VAL A 3 1.03 -18.08 -63.95
C VAL A 3 1.15 -16.63 -64.42
N VAL A 4 2.37 -16.10 -64.47
CA VAL A 4 2.63 -14.74 -64.96
C VAL A 4 3.68 -14.74 -66.06
N TYR A 5 3.49 -13.90 -67.08
CA TYR A 5 4.42 -13.80 -68.20
C TYR A 5 5.81 -13.30 -67.74
N LYS A 6 5.86 -12.24 -66.92
CA LYS A 6 7.06 -11.65 -66.29
C LYS A 6 6.74 -11.13 -64.89
N ILE A 7 7.69 -11.15 -63.96
CA ILE A 7 7.49 -10.71 -62.56
C ILE A 7 7.16 -9.21 -62.46
N ASP A 8 7.70 -8.37 -63.35
CA ASP A 8 7.45 -6.92 -63.42
C ASP A 8 5.98 -6.55 -63.67
N ARG A 9 5.17 -7.50 -64.18
CA ARG A 9 3.72 -7.35 -64.39
C ARG A 9 2.90 -7.52 -63.12
N LEU A 10 3.49 -8.10 -62.07
CA LEU A 10 2.83 -8.32 -60.80
C LEU A 10 3.18 -7.23 -59.78
N THR A 11 4.46 -6.84 -59.71
CA THR A 11 4.91 -5.78 -58.81
C THR A 11 6.27 -5.24 -59.23
N ARG A 12 6.48 -3.95 -59.01
CA ARG A 12 7.78 -3.27 -59.19
C ARG A 12 8.66 -3.33 -57.94
N SER A 13 8.13 -3.80 -56.81
CA SER A 13 8.79 -3.91 -55.51
C SER A 13 9.05 -5.38 -55.18
N LEU A 14 10.34 -5.76 -55.11
CA LEU A 14 10.77 -7.11 -54.78
C LEU A 14 10.30 -7.52 -53.37
N ALA A 15 10.24 -6.58 -52.43
CA ALA A 15 9.74 -6.83 -51.07
C ALA A 15 8.24 -7.13 -51.02
N ASP A 16 7.46 -6.57 -51.95
CA ASP A 16 6.04 -6.86 -52.07
C ASP A 16 5.80 -8.16 -52.83
N PHE A 17 6.66 -8.49 -53.79
CA PHE A 17 6.69 -9.79 -54.45
C PHE A 17 6.88 -10.91 -53.44
N ALA A 18 7.90 -10.80 -52.59
CA ALA A 18 8.22 -11.80 -51.59
C ALA A 18 7.07 -12.00 -50.57
N ARG A 19 6.42 -10.91 -50.13
CA ARG A 19 5.23 -10.97 -49.26
C ARG A 19 4.03 -11.62 -49.94
N LEU A 20 3.84 -11.35 -51.23
CA LEU A 20 2.74 -11.93 -52.02
C LEU A 20 2.95 -13.43 -52.20
N VAL A 21 4.17 -13.86 -52.56
CA VAL A 21 4.50 -15.30 -52.69
C VAL A 21 4.37 -16.03 -51.36
N GLY A 22 4.87 -15.47 -50.25
CA GLY A 22 4.70 -16.09 -48.92
C GLY A 22 3.22 -16.26 -48.52
N ARG A 23 2.34 -15.34 -48.91
CA ARG A 23 0.88 -15.49 -48.71
C ARG A 23 0.26 -16.55 -49.60
N LEU A 24 0.77 -16.74 -50.81
CA LEU A 24 0.32 -17.78 -51.74
C LEU A 24 0.76 -19.17 -51.27
N GLU A 25 2.00 -19.31 -50.80
CA GLU A 25 2.51 -20.57 -50.24
C GLU A 25 1.74 -20.99 -48.99
N ALA A 26 1.44 -20.05 -48.08
CA ALA A 26 0.60 -20.33 -46.90
C ALA A 26 -0.82 -20.82 -47.25
N LYS A 27 -1.29 -20.55 -48.48
CA LYS A 27 -2.57 -21.02 -49.02
C LYS A 27 -2.41 -22.21 -49.98
N GLY A 28 -1.22 -22.82 -50.07
CA GLY A 28 -0.95 -23.96 -50.96
C GLY A 28 -0.95 -23.62 -52.45
N CYS A 29 -0.83 -22.35 -52.83
CA CYS A 29 -0.87 -21.91 -54.21
C CYS A 29 0.53 -21.88 -54.84
N LEU A 30 0.69 -22.59 -55.95
CA LEU A 30 1.92 -22.59 -56.76
C LEU A 30 2.03 -21.33 -57.62
N PHE A 31 3.24 -20.78 -57.71
CA PHE A 31 3.57 -19.59 -58.51
C PHE A 31 4.61 -19.93 -59.58
N VAL A 32 4.30 -19.61 -60.84
CA VAL A 32 5.16 -19.91 -62.00
C VAL A 32 5.30 -18.67 -62.88
N SER A 33 6.54 -18.33 -63.26
CA SER A 33 6.80 -17.35 -64.31
C SER A 33 7.16 -18.03 -65.63
N VAL A 34 6.67 -17.50 -66.76
CA VAL A 34 6.83 -18.09 -68.10
C VAL A 34 8.18 -17.72 -68.74
N THR A 35 8.62 -16.47 -68.60
CA THR A 35 9.86 -15.98 -69.23
C THR A 35 11.08 -16.01 -68.31
N GLN A 36 10.85 -16.12 -67.00
CA GLN A 36 11.88 -16.29 -65.99
C GLN A 36 11.69 -17.71 -65.46
N ALA A 37 12.74 -18.55 -65.46
CA ALA A 37 12.67 -19.95 -65.00
C ALA A 37 12.49 -20.03 -63.47
N PHE A 38 11.41 -19.45 -62.96
CA PHE A 38 11.10 -19.29 -61.56
C PHE A 38 9.84 -20.08 -61.26
N ASN A 39 10.02 -21.22 -60.61
CA ASN A 39 8.96 -22.12 -60.24
C ASN A 39 9.08 -22.47 -58.75
N THR A 40 8.07 -22.11 -57.94
CA THR A 40 8.08 -22.44 -56.51
C THR A 40 7.88 -23.93 -56.22
N SER A 41 7.63 -24.76 -57.25
CA SER A 41 7.59 -26.22 -57.14
C SER A 41 8.97 -26.90 -57.23
N THR A 42 10.03 -26.21 -57.69
CA THR A 42 11.37 -26.79 -57.81
C THR A 42 12.29 -26.36 -56.67
N SER A 43 13.20 -27.23 -56.24
CA SER A 43 14.14 -26.94 -55.14
C SER A 43 15.00 -25.69 -55.41
N MET A 44 15.42 -25.49 -56.67
CA MET A 44 16.19 -24.33 -57.11
C MET A 44 15.35 -23.03 -57.08
N GLY A 45 14.07 -23.10 -57.48
CA GLY A 45 13.17 -21.95 -57.44
C GLY A 45 12.82 -21.54 -56.01
N ARG A 46 12.64 -22.50 -55.10
CA ARG A 46 12.50 -22.24 -53.66
C ARG A 46 13.75 -21.62 -53.05
N GLN A 47 14.94 -22.10 -53.42
CA GLN A 47 16.21 -21.53 -52.93
C GLN A 47 16.38 -20.08 -53.39
N THR A 48 16.09 -19.79 -54.66
CA THR A 48 16.18 -18.43 -55.20
C THR A 48 15.16 -17.50 -54.54
N LEU A 49 13.95 -17.98 -54.22
CA LEU A 49 12.96 -17.23 -53.45
C LEU A 49 13.48 -16.86 -52.05
N ASN A 50 14.08 -17.82 -51.33
CA ASN A 50 14.63 -17.58 -50.00
C ASN A 50 15.76 -16.55 -50.01
N VAL A 51 16.59 -16.53 -51.05
CA VAL A 51 17.62 -15.51 -51.25
C VAL A 51 16.98 -14.13 -51.47
N LEU A 52 15.98 -14.02 -52.34
CA LEU A 52 15.26 -12.76 -52.58
C LEU A 52 14.52 -12.25 -51.32
N LEU A 53 13.92 -13.16 -50.55
CA LEU A 53 13.31 -12.86 -49.25
C LEU A 53 14.35 -12.30 -48.27
N SER A 54 15.53 -12.91 -48.21
CA SER A 54 16.63 -12.47 -47.34
C SER A 54 17.10 -11.06 -47.71
N PHE A 55 17.22 -10.74 -49.01
CA PHE A 55 17.54 -9.39 -49.46
C PHE A 55 16.43 -8.37 -49.15
N ALA A 56 15.16 -8.73 -49.37
CA ALA A 56 14.05 -7.84 -49.03
C ALA A 56 13.93 -7.57 -47.53
N GLN A 57 14.28 -8.55 -46.70
CA GLN A 57 14.38 -8.36 -45.25
C GLN A 57 15.57 -7.48 -44.89
N PHE A 58 16.75 -7.74 -45.46
CA PHE A 58 17.95 -6.94 -45.28
C PHE A 58 17.72 -5.46 -45.65
N GLU A 59 17.11 -5.17 -46.80
CA GLU A 59 16.79 -3.79 -47.18
C GLU A 59 15.81 -3.12 -46.20
N ARG A 60 14.84 -3.85 -45.66
CA ARG A 60 13.93 -3.32 -44.64
C ARG A 60 14.66 -2.98 -43.34
N GLU A 61 15.59 -3.83 -42.93
CA GLU A 61 16.42 -3.62 -41.74
C GLU A 61 17.33 -2.39 -41.93
N VAL A 62 18.03 -2.30 -43.07
CA VAL A 62 18.88 -1.15 -43.44
C VAL A 62 18.07 0.15 -43.58
N ALA A 63 16.89 0.10 -44.19
CA ALA A 63 16.00 1.26 -44.26
C ALA A 63 15.53 1.69 -42.86
N GLY A 64 15.21 0.73 -42.00
CA GLY A 64 14.87 0.98 -40.60
C GLY A 64 16.01 1.60 -39.81
N GLU A 65 17.26 1.18 -40.05
CA GLU A 65 18.46 1.79 -39.49
C GLU A 65 18.63 3.23 -39.96
N ARG A 66 18.58 3.48 -41.27
CA ARG A 66 18.68 4.83 -41.84
C ARG A 66 17.61 5.78 -41.31
N ILE A 67 16.37 5.31 -41.15
CA ILE A 67 15.28 6.11 -40.56
C ILE A 67 15.60 6.43 -39.09
N ARG A 68 16.09 5.44 -38.31
CA ARG A 68 16.50 5.65 -36.91
C ARG A 68 17.66 6.64 -36.81
N ASP A 69 18.62 6.58 -37.71
CA ASP A 69 19.76 7.50 -37.75
C ASP A 69 19.33 8.90 -38.13
N LYS A 70 18.44 9.04 -39.12
CA LYS A 70 17.83 10.33 -39.47
C LYS A 70 17.04 10.91 -38.30
N ILE A 71 16.22 10.12 -37.61
CA ILE A 71 15.49 10.57 -36.41
C ILE A 71 16.47 11.01 -35.32
N SER A 72 17.54 10.26 -35.11
CA SER A 72 18.57 10.59 -34.12
C SER A 72 19.29 11.88 -34.47
N ALA A 73 19.67 12.07 -35.73
CA ALA A 73 20.29 13.29 -36.24
C ALA A 73 19.33 14.49 -36.12
N SER A 74 18.08 14.35 -36.55
CA SER A 74 17.08 15.41 -36.43
C SER A 74 16.82 15.81 -34.97
N LYS A 75 16.75 14.84 -34.04
CA LYS A 75 16.62 15.14 -32.60
C LYS A 75 17.87 15.81 -32.01
N ARG A 76 19.07 15.50 -32.51
CA ARG A 76 20.30 16.23 -32.15
C ARG A 76 20.28 17.67 -32.65
N CYS A 77 19.68 17.91 -33.82
CA CYS A 77 19.44 19.25 -34.35
C CYS A 77 18.26 19.98 -33.68
N GLY A 78 17.66 19.41 -32.63
CA GLY A 78 16.59 20.06 -31.87
C GLY A 78 15.19 19.99 -32.50
N LEU A 79 15.00 19.15 -33.53
CA LEU A 79 13.72 18.97 -34.21
C LEU A 79 12.84 17.96 -33.47
N TRP A 80 11.55 18.27 -33.38
CA TRP A 80 10.53 17.41 -32.80
C TRP A 80 10.04 16.36 -33.81
N MET A 81 10.68 15.19 -33.80
CA MET A 81 10.40 14.07 -34.74
C MET A 81 9.12 13.27 -34.43
N GLY A 82 8.12 13.90 -33.82
CA GLY A 82 6.82 13.31 -33.53
C GLY A 82 6.72 12.56 -32.19
N GLY A 83 5.51 12.09 -31.89
CA GLY A 83 5.14 11.48 -30.62
C GLY A 83 3.91 12.15 -30.01
N THR A 84 3.66 11.86 -28.74
CA THR A 84 2.61 12.56 -27.98
C THR A 84 3.06 13.98 -27.67
N LEU A 85 2.24 14.97 -28.05
CA LEU A 85 2.50 16.37 -27.75
C LEU A 85 2.51 16.60 -26.23
N PRO A 86 3.58 17.20 -25.68
CA PRO A 86 3.59 17.66 -24.30
C PRO A 86 2.52 18.72 -24.07
N LEU A 87 2.03 18.81 -22.84
CA LEU A 87 1.14 19.90 -22.42
C LEU A 87 1.87 21.24 -22.58
N GLY A 88 1.20 22.30 -23.03
CA GLY A 88 1.82 23.62 -23.21
C GLY A 88 2.37 23.86 -24.62
N TYR A 89 2.42 22.83 -25.46
CA TYR A 89 2.93 22.91 -26.83
C TYR A 89 1.97 22.33 -27.85
N ASP A 90 1.85 23.00 -28.97
CA ASP A 90 1.17 22.54 -30.18
C ASP A 90 2.17 22.31 -31.31
N ARG A 91 1.71 21.58 -32.33
CA ARG A 91 2.51 21.38 -33.54
C ARG A 91 2.54 22.68 -34.34
N HIS A 92 3.68 23.03 -34.92
CA HIS A 92 3.77 24.14 -35.86
C HIS A 92 2.71 24.00 -36.98
N PRO A 93 2.04 25.09 -37.39
CA PRO A 93 1.02 25.06 -38.44
C PRO A 93 1.57 24.54 -39.77
N ASP A 94 2.84 24.82 -40.09
CA ASP A 94 3.51 24.27 -41.26
C ASP A 94 3.94 22.82 -41.05
N PRO A 95 3.41 21.84 -41.83
CA PRO A 95 3.75 20.42 -41.66
C PRO A 95 5.22 20.09 -41.93
N ARG A 96 5.92 20.97 -42.66
CA ARG A 96 7.34 20.86 -43.02
C ARG A 96 8.25 21.24 -41.86
N GLU A 97 7.76 22.08 -40.93
CA GLU A 97 8.52 22.49 -39.76
C GLU A 97 8.22 21.54 -38.60
N GLN A 98 9.23 20.79 -38.20
CA GLN A 98 9.16 19.84 -37.08
C GLN A 98 9.48 20.57 -35.77
N VAL A 99 8.81 21.69 -35.51
CA VAL A 99 9.02 22.54 -34.32
C VAL A 99 7.75 22.57 -33.47
N LEU A 100 7.91 22.74 -32.15
CA LEU A 100 6.81 22.92 -31.21
C LEU A 100 6.55 24.41 -31.00
N VAL A 101 5.29 24.81 -31.05
CA VAL A 101 4.84 26.18 -30.77
C VAL A 101 4.19 26.22 -29.39
N VAL A 102 4.45 27.26 -28.61
CA VAL A 102 3.88 27.41 -27.27
C VAL A 102 2.39 27.74 -27.38
N ASN A 103 1.55 26.97 -26.70
CA ASN A 103 0.15 27.30 -26.50
C ASN A 103 0.02 28.11 -25.19
N PRO A 104 -0.41 29.39 -25.24
CA PRO A 104 -0.37 30.26 -24.07
C PRO A 104 -1.23 29.77 -22.90
N LEU A 105 -2.42 29.20 -23.18
CA LEU A 105 -3.35 28.73 -22.15
C LEU A 105 -2.79 27.49 -21.43
N GLU A 106 -2.31 26.52 -22.20
CA GLU A 106 -1.72 25.31 -21.61
C GLU A 106 -0.36 25.61 -20.95
N ALA A 107 0.41 26.58 -21.48
CA ALA A 107 1.68 26.99 -20.89
C ALA A 107 1.50 27.66 -19.53
N GLU A 108 0.42 28.41 -19.32
CA GLU A 108 0.07 28.95 -18.01
C GLU A 108 -0.24 27.82 -17.02
N GLN A 109 -0.97 26.80 -17.44
CA GLN A 109 -1.22 25.61 -16.61
C GLN A 109 0.09 24.91 -16.23
N VAL A 110 1.04 24.79 -17.16
CA VAL A 110 2.37 24.23 -16.85
C VAL A 110 3.10 25.10 -15.83
N ARG A 111 3.20 26.42 -16.04
CA ARG A 111 3.83 27.35 -15.08
C ARG A 111 3.22 27.21 -13.70
N ARG A 112 1.88 27.20 -13.62
CA ARG A 112 1.15 27.01 -12.37
C ARG A 112 1.50 25.70 -11.67
N LEU A 113 1.71 24.60 -12.40
CA LEU A 113 2.12 23.32 -11.82
C LEU A 113 3.55 23.37 -11.23
N PHE A 114 4.47 24.10 -11.86
CA PHE A 114 5.81 24.32 -11.32
C PHE A 114 5.78 25.17 -10.05
N ASP A 115 5.01 26.27 -10.05
CA ASP A 115 4.85 27.14 -8.89
C ASP A 115 4.21 26.38 -7.70
N LEU A 116 3.14 25.62 -7.97
CA LEU A 116 2.49 24.79 -6.95
C LEU A 116 3.42 23.72 -6.38
N TYR A 117 4.35 23.20 -7.18
CA TYR A 117 5.34 22.27 -6.68
C TYR A 117 6.38 22.97 -5.80
N GLU A 118 6.79 24.19 -6.15
CA GLU A 118 7.65 25.02 -5.29
C GLU A 118 6.95 25.40 -3.97
N GLU A 119 5.65 25.65 -3.97
CA GLU A 119 4.88 25.91 -2.74
C GLU A 119 4.72 24.65 -1.86
N THR A 120 4.33 23.53 -2.46
CA THR A 120 3.97 22.32 -1.71
C THR A 120 5.17 21.47 -1.31
N GLY A 121 6.22 21.47 -2.12
CA GLY A 121 7.41 20.64 -1.97
C GLY A 121 7.15 19.12 -2.02
N CYS A 122 5.92 18.67 -2.33
CA CYS A 122 5.53 17.26 -2.28
C CYS A 122 4.62 16.90 -3.45
N LEU A 123 4.99 15.84 -4.19
CA LEU A 123 4.23 15.35 -5.35
C LEU A 123 2.78 14.97 -5.01
N THR A 124 2.55 14.41 -3.82
CA THR A 124 1.19 14.02 -3.41
C THR A 124 0.33 15.25 -3.11
N ALA A 125 0.89 16.24 -2.41
CA ALA A 125 0.20 17.51 -2.14
C ALA A 125 -0.07 18.28 -3.44
N LEU A 126 0.90 18.28 -4.37
CA LEU A 126 0.71 18.82 -5.72
C LEU A 126 -0.44 18.13 -6.45
N THR A 127 -0.52 16.79 -6.40
CA THR A 127 -1.60 16.04 -7.07
C THR A 127 -2.98 16.45 -6.55
N TYR A 128 -3.12 16.57 -5.23
CA TYR A 128 -4.38 17.01 -4.62
C TYR A 128 -4.72 18.46 -4.99
N ARG A 129 -3.75 19.37 -4.91
CA ARG A 129 -3.95 20.79 -5.19
C ARG A 129 -4.21 21.06 -6.68
N ALA A 130 -3.51 20.36 -7.58
CA ALA A 130 -3.78 20.39 -9.02
C ALA A 130 -5.20 19.89 -9.34
N ARG A 131 -5.66 18.83 -8.66
CA ARG A 131 -7.03 18.32 -8.79
C ARG A 131 -8.07 19.31 -8.27
N ALA A 132 -7.80 19.96 -7.12
CA ALA A 132 -8.69 20.98 -6.56
C ALA A 132 -8.84 22.20 -7.47
N LEU A 133 -7.77 22.55 -8.20
CA LEU A 133 -7.76 23.64 -9.19
C LEU A 133 -8.29 23.21 -10.58
N GLY A 134 -8.75 21.97 -10.75
CA GLY A 134 -9.27 21.48 -12.02
C GLY A 134 -8.23 21.34 -13.14
N LEU A 135 -6.94 21.24 -12.80
CA LEU A 135 -5.87 21.10 -13.79
C LEU A 135 -5.87 19.68 -14.36
N CYS A 136 -5.93 19.58 -15.69
CA CYS A 136 -6.13 18.33 -16.41
C CYS A 136 -5.05 18.10 -17.48
N SER A 137 -4.83 16.82 -17.79
CA SER A 137 -3.95 16.40 -18.89
C SER A 137 -4.49 16.83 -20.26
N LYS A 138 -3.59 17.08 -21.22
CA LYS A 138 -3.95 17.47 -22.59
C LYS A 138 -4.92 16.46 -23.23
N PRO A 139 -6.11 16.88 -23.70
CA PRO A 139 -7.01 16.00 -24.44
C PRO A 139 -6.40 15.65 -25.79
N ARG A 140 -6.47 14.37 -26.17
CA ARG A 140 -5.97 13.88 -27.47
C ARG A 140 -6.83 12.72 -27.97
N ARG A 141 -6.81 12.49 -29.28
CA ARG A 141 -7.45 11.32 -29.89
C ARG A 141 -6.43 10.24 -30.17
N ASN A 142 -6.74 9.01 -29.80
CA ASN A 142 -5.87 7.87 -30.12
C ASN A 142 -6.11 7.38 -31.57
N ARG A 143 -5.35 6.36 -31.99
CA ARG A 143 -5.46 5.76 -33.34
C ARG A 143 -6.84 5.13 -33.62
N ARG A 144 -7.63 4.83 -32.58
CA ARG A 144 -9.00 4.30 -32.63
C ARG A 144 -10.07 5.40 -32.56
N ASN A 145 -9.66 6.67 -32.64
CA ASN A 145 -10.52 7.85 -32.52
C ASN A 145 -11.22 8.00 -31.15
N GLU A 146 -10.71 7.34 -30.12
CA GLU A 146 -11.18 7.50 -28.73
C GLU A 146 -10.47 8.70 -28.09
N GLU A 147 -11.19 9.45 -27.26
CA GLU A 147 -10.62 10.56 -26.49
C GLU A 147 -9.83 10.03 -25.29
N VAL A 148 -8.55 10.36 -25.27
CA VAL A 148 -7.59 10.00 -24.22
C VAL A 148 -6.98 11.29 -23.69
N GLY A 149 -6.90 11.44 -22.38
CA GLY A 149 -6.50 12.72 -21.76
C GLY A 149 -7.73 13.49 -21.26
N GLY A 150 -7.56 14.77 -20.91
CA GLY A 150 -8.62 15.58 -20.29
C GLY A 150 -8.96 15.16 -18.86
N ARG A 151 -8.19 14.24 -18.27
CA ARG A 151 -8.38 13.74 -16.90
C ARG A 151 -7.46 14.45 -15.91
N PRO A 152 -7.83 14.53 -14.62
CA PRO A 152 -6.95 15.04 -13.58
C PRO A 152 -5.61 14.32 -13.57
N PHE A 153 -4.53 15.06 -13.30
CA PHE A 153 -3.21 14.48 -13.32
C PHE A 153 -3.01 13.41 -12.24
N GLY A 154 -2.42 12.27 -12.63
CA GLY A 154 -1.90 11.29 -11.69
C GLY A 154 -0.48 11.64 -11.22
N ARG A 155 -0.05 11.09 -10.08
CA ARG A 155 1.29 11.30 -9.50
C ARG A 155 2.42 11.06 -10.52
N GLY A 156 2.34 9.97 -11.28
CA GLY A 156 3.35 9.61 -12.27
C GLY A 156 3.40 10.59 -13.45
N GLN A 157 2.25 11.13 -13.85
CA GLN A 157 2.17 12.13 -14.91
C GLN A 157 2.77 13.46 -14.47
N LEU A 158 2.50 13.90 -13.24
CA LEU A 158 3.11 15.11 -12.67
C LEU A 158 4.62 14.96 -12.50
N HIS A 159 5.09 13.80 -12.03
CA HIS A 159 6.52 13.52 -11.96
C HIS A 159 7.16 13.57 -13.36
N TYR A 160 6.56 12.91 -14.35
CA TYR A 160 7.06 12.97 -15.73
C TYR A 160 7.08 14.40 -16.27
N LEU A 161 6.04 15.20 -16.03
CA LEU A 161 5.97 16.60 -16.43
C LEU A 161 7.09 17.42 -15.80
N LEU A 162 7.30 17.29 -14.48
CA LEU A 162 8.34 18.02 -13.76
C LEU A 162 9.76 17.57 -14.11
N THR A 163 9.98 16.37 -14.66
CA THR A 163 11.32 15.85 -15.05
C THR A 163 11.59 15.91 -16.56
N ASN A 164 10.59 16.27 -17.38
CA ASN A 164 10.75 16.41 -18.82
C ASN A 164 11.46 17.72 -19.24
N PRO A 165 12.67 17.67 -19.82
CA PRO A 165 13.46 18.85 -20.19
C PRO A 165 12.89 19.64 -21.38
N VAL A 166 11.80 19.18 -22.00
CA VAL A 166 11.10 19.94 -23.05
C VAL A 166 10.62 21.30 -22.54
N TYR A 167 10.31 21.44 -21.25
CA TYR A 167 9.86 22.72 -20.70
C TYR A 167 10.95 23.80 -20.60
N ILE A 168 12.22 23.40 -20.66
CA ILE A 168 13.40 24.29 -20.71
C ILE A 168 14.00 24.42 -22.11
N GLY A 169 13.26 24.05 -23.16
CA GLY A 169 13.75 24.16 -24.54
C GLY A 169 14.72 23.04 -24.96
N ARG A 170 14.74 21.89 -24.28
CA ARG A 170 15.65 20.76 -24.61
C ARG A 170 14.88 19.50 -25.02
N VAL A 171 15.44 18.71 -25.92
CA VAL A 171 14.85 17.46 -26.40
C VAL A 171 15.69 16.27 -25.91
N ARG A 172 15.06 15.33 -25.19
CA ARG A 172 15.73 14.12 -24.66
C ARG A 172 15.70 12.99 -25.68
N HIS A 173 16.86 12.42 -25.99
CA HIS A 173 17.00 11.24 -26.84
C HIS A 173 18.02 10.25 -26.25
N ARG A 174 17.58 9.01 -25.99
CA ARG A 174 18.41 7.94 -25.38
C ARG A 174 19.21 8.40 -24.15
N GLY A 175 18.56 9.19 -23.28
CA GLY A 175 19.15 9.70 -22.04
C GLY A 175 20.08 10.92 -22.21
N LYS A 176 20.32 11.39 -23.43
CA LYS A 176 21.07 12.64 -23.70
C LYS A 176 20.12 13.77 -24.04
N ASP A 177 20.41 14.95 -23.50
CA ASP A 177 19.62 16.16 -23.74
C ASP A 177 20.29 17.00 -24.82
N HIS A 178 19.52 17.40 -25.83
CA HIS A 178 19.96 18.25 -26.94
C HIS A 178 19.20 19.59 -26.92
N PRO A 179 19.82 20.70 -27.36
CA PRO A 179 19.11 21.97 -27.48
C PRO A 179 17.98 21.83 -28.51
N GLY A 180 16.76 22.14 -28.09
CA GLY A 180 15.57 22.15 -28.93
C GLY A 180 15.39 23.50 -29.62
N GLN A 181 14.66 23.51 -30.74
CA GLN A 181 14.34 24.74 -31.47
C GLN A 181 13.05 25.43 -30.95
N HIS A 182 12.38 24.85 -29.95
CA HIS A 182 11.13 25.37 -29.41
C HIS A 182 11.37 26.33 -28.24
N PRO A 183 10.53 27.38 -28.07
CA PRO A 183 10.65 28.31 -26.97
C PRO A 183 10.45 27.63 -25.60
N PRO A 184 11.24 27.93 -24.56
CA PRO A 184 11.04 27.39 -23.22
C PRO A 184 9.78 27.98 -22.56
N ILE A 185 9.07 27.16 -21.77
CA ILE A 185 7.92 27.61 -20.96
C ILE A 185 8.37 28.03 -19.55
N ILE A 186 9.39 27.34 -19.02
CA ILE A 186 9.95 27.49 -17.67
C ILE A 186 11.40 27.95 -17.76
N GLY A 187 11.81 28.84 -16.85
CA GLY A 187 13.20 29.28 -16.73
C GLY A 187 14.14 28.19 -16.21
N GLU A 188 15.39 28.18 -16.66
CA GLU A 188 16.37 27.16 -16.27
C GLU A 188 16.65 27.16 -14.76
N GLU A 189 16.61 28.32 -14.10
CA GLU A 189 16.76 28.43 -12.65
C GLU A 189 15.62 27.75 -11.87
N GLN A 190 14.36 28.00 -12.26
CA GLN A 190 13.21 27.37 -11.62
C GLN A 190 13.26 25.85 -11.81
N TRP A 191 13.63 25.41 -13.01
CA TRP A 191 13.83 24.00 -13.30
C TRP A 191 14.87 23.35 -12.38
N GLN A 192 16.05 23.96 -12.24
CA GLN A 192 17.11 23.44 -11.38
C GLN A 192 16.68 23.33 -9.92
N ARG A 193 15.97 24.34 -9.39
CA ARG A 193 15.41 24.29 -8.02
C ARG A 193 14.44 23.13 -7.83
N VAL A 194 13.55 22.91 -8.80
CA VAL A 194 12.58 21.80 -8.79
C VAL A 194 13.30 20.45 -8.86
N GLN A 195 14.31 20.30 -9.72
CA GLN A 195 15.09 19.05 -9.81
C GLN A 195 15.85 18.77 -8.52
N ALA A 196 16.50 19.79 -7.91
CA ALA A 196 17.21 19.63 -6.65
C ALA A 196 16.28 19.13 -5.54
N ARG A 197 15.06 19.68 -5.44
CA ARG A 197 14.04 19.23 -4.47
C ARG A 197 13.53 17.81 -4.74
N LEU A 198 13.40 17.43 -6.00
CA LEU A 198 13.04 16.06 -6.39
C LEU A 198 14.14 15.07 -5.99
N GLN A 199 15.41 15.42 -6.22
CA GLN A 199 16.58 14.58 -5.90
C GLN A 199 16.81 14.46 -4.40
N ASP A 200 16.76 15.55 -3.63
CA ASP A 200 16.89 15.54 -2.16
C ASP A 200 15.89 14.56 -1.53
N ARG A 201 14.65 14.55 -2.03
CA ARG A 201 13.61 13.63 -1.53
C ARG A 201 13.72 12.21 -2.05
N ALA A 202 14.29 12.00 -3.24
CA ALA A 202 14.59 10.67 -3.76
C ALA A 202 15.76 10.02 -3.00
N GLY A 203 16.73 10.83 -2.55
CA GLY A 203 17.88 10.42 -1.75
C GLY A 203 17.56 10.13 -0.28
N ARG A 204 16.41 10.59 0.24
CA ARG A 204 15.89 10.16 1.55
C ARG A 204 15.41 8.72 1.44
N MET A 205 16.32 7.79 1.68
CA MET A 205 16.02 6.40 2.00
C MET A 205 14.86 6.39 3.00
N ARG A 206 13.71 5.83 2.61
CA ARG A 206 12.58 5.63 3.53
C ARG A 206 13.01 4.66 4.61
N GLY A 207 13.60 5.17 5.69
CA GLY A 207 14.04 4.36 6.81
C GLY A 207 15.32 4.78 7.55
N ARG A 208 15.94 5.96 7.32
CA ARG A 208 17.07 6.39 8.17
C ARG A 208 16.86 7.78 8.80
N GLU A 209 17.06 7.75 10.11
CA GLU A 209 17.09 8.77 11.18
C GLU A 209 16.24 10.04 11.04
N PRO A 210 15.27 10.27 11.96
CA PRO A 210 14.74 11.62 12.15
C PRO A 210 15.85 12.52 12.69
N ALA A 211 15.84 13.79 12.26
CA ALA A 211 16.72 14.83 12.78
C ALA A 211 16.76 14.80 14.33
N GLU A 212 17.97 14.91 14.88
CA GLU A 212 18.23 15.00 16.32
C GLU A 212 17.28 16.01 16.97
N GLY A 213 16.46 15.53 17.91
CA GLY A 213 15.51 16.34 18.68
C GLY A 213 14.03 15.93 18.59
N SER A 214 13.64 15.02 17.68
CA SER A 214 12.26 14.48 17.72
C SER A 214 12.19 13.25 18.63
N VAL A 215 11.88 13.46 19.90
CA VAL A 215 11.48 12.37 20.82
C VAL A 215 10.17 11.78 20.29
N ALA A 216 10.32 10.72 19.51
CA ALA A 216 9.64 9.44 19.59
C ALA A 216 9.49 8.85 18.18
N SER A 217 10.59 8.28 17.66
CA SER A 217 10.55 7.38 16.52
C SER A 217 9.45 6.34 16.76
N SER A 218 8.56 6.14 15.79
CA SER A 218 7.55 5.08 15.87
C SER A 218 8.26 3.73 15.61
N PRO A 219 8.52 2.89 16.63
CA PRO A 219 9.41 1.72 16.51
C PRO A 219 8.91 0.67 15.51
N LEU A 220 7.60 0.66 15.23
CA LEU A 220 6.97 -0.28 14.30
C LEU A 220 6.84 0.26 12.87
N ILE A 221 7.48 1.39 12.55
CA ILE A 221 7.40 2.01 11.22
C ILE A 221 7.89 1.04 10.13
N GLY A 222 7.02 0.70 9.18
CA GLY A 222 7.37 -0.14 8.03
C GLY A 222 7.52 -1.64 8.32
N LYS A 223 7.39 -2.07 9.58
CA LYS A 223 7.50 -3.47 10.03
C LYS A 223 6.19 -4.25 9.95
N LEU A 224 5.05 -3.56 10.09
CA LEU A 224 3.73 -4.19 10.10
C LEU A 224 2.98 -4.04 8.77
N SER A 225 2.39 -5.12 8.30
CA SER A 225 1.49 -5.18 7.15
C SER A 225 0.14 -5.81 7.50
N ASP A 226 -0.93 -5.39 6.85
CA ASP A 226 -2.25 -5.99 6.99
C ASP A 226 -2.46 -7.25 6.12
N GLU A 227 -3.62 -7.89 6.27
CA GLU A 227 -4.08 -9.07 5.53
C GLU A 227 -4.09 -8.90 4.00
N THR A 228 -4.16 -7.65 3.53
CA THR A 228 -4.13 -7.30 2.11
C THR A 228 -2.73 -6.91 1.62
N GLY A 229 -1.71 -7.04 2.46
CA GLY A 229 -0.32 -6.70 2.15
C GLY A 229 0.03 -5.21 2.28
N ASP A 230 -0.90 -4.40 2.78
CA ASP A 230 -0.71 -2.96 2.93
C ASP A 230 0.07 -2.66 4.22
N ARG A 231 1.16 -1.89 4.10
CA ARG A 231 1.99 -1.52 5.25
C ARG A 231 1.32 -0.45 6.10
N LEU A 232 1.35 -0.63 7.42
CA LEU A 232 0.86 0.36 8.37
C LEU A 232 1.84 1.53 8.49
N THR A 233 1.31 2.74 8.43
CA THR A 233 2.07 4.00 8.50
C THR A 233 1.71 4.74 9.77
N PRO A 234 2.69 5.22 10.57
CA PRO A 234 2.41 6.01 11.75
C PRO A 234 1.83 7.38 11.34
N THR A 235 0.78 7.77 12.03
CA THR A 235 0.09 9.06 11.88
C THR A 235 -0.19 9.62 13.27
N GLN A 236 -0.27 10.94 13.36
CA GLN A 236 -0.54 11.63 14.61
C GLN A 236 -1.67 12.63 14.42
N THR A 237 -2.52 12.76 15.43
CA THR A 237 -3.59 13.75 15.48
C THR A 237 -3.57 14.46 16.82
N THR A 238 -3.73 15.78 16.80
CA THR A 238 -3.78 16.62 18.00
C THR A 238 -5.22 16.98 18.32
N LYS A 239 -5.66 16.76 19.57
CA LYS A 239 -6.94 17.26 20.08
C LYS A 239 -6.67 18.06 21.34
N GLY A 240 -6.72 19.39 21.22
CA GLY A 240 -6.25 20.31 22.26
C GLY A 240 -4.76 20.11 22.55
N ALA A 241 -4.39 20.03 23.83
CA ALA A 241 -3.00 19.80 24.27
C ALA A 241 -2.55 18.32 24.18
N ARG A 242 -3.46 17.36 23.93
CA ARG A 242 -3.14 15.93 23.88
C ARG A 242 -2.84 15.48 22.46
N ARG A 243 -1.71 14.79 22.28
CA ARG A 243 -1.28 14.17 21.02
C ARG A 243 -1.65 12.68 21.02
N TYR A 244 -2.37 12.23 19.99
CA TYR A 244 -2.74 10.83 19.80
C TYR A 244 -1.99 10.25 18.60
N ARG A 245 -1.36 9.08 18.78
CA ARG A 245 -0.59 8.39 17.75
C ARG A 245 -1.32 7.13 17.30
N TYR A 246 -1.30 6.89 15.99
CA TYR A 246 -1.98 5.75 15.35
C TYR A 246 -1.10 5.12 14.27
N TYR A 247 -1.23 3.81 14.06
CA TYR A 247 -0.76 3.12 12.87
C TYR A 247 -1.94 2.87 11.94
N VAL A 248 -1.82 3.32 10.69
CA VAL A 248 -2.95 3.36 9.73
C VAL A 248 -2.56 2.70 8.41
N SER A 249 -3.44 1.88 7.84
CA SER A 249 -3.25 1.31 6.49
C SER A 249 -3.16 2.43 5.46
N LYS A 250 -2.20 2.34 4.52
CA LYS A 250 -1.96 3.39 3.50
C LYS A 250 -3.22 3.79 2.73
N ARG A 251 -4.12 2.84 2.45
CA ARG A 251 -5.39 3.10 1.76
C ARG A 251 -6.30 4.09 2.48
N LEU A 252 -6.28 4.15 3.82
CA LEU A 252 -7.10 5.10 4.58
C LEU A 252 -6.52 6.52 4.55
N ILE A 253 -5.21 6.66 4.25
CA ILE A 253 -4.55 7.97 4.19
C ILE A 253 -4.74 8.61 2.81
N TYR A 254 -4.73 7.82 1.73
CA TYR A 254 -4.69 8.32 0.35
C TYR A 254 -5.88 7.90 -0.52
N GLY A 255 -6.83 7.12 0.01
CA GLY A 255 -7.96 6.55 -0.73
C GLY A 255 -9.33 6.88 -0.12
N PRO A 256 -10.43 6.45 -0.78
CA PRO A 256 -11.78 6.56 -0.22
C PRO A 256 -11.90 5.76 1.10
N PRO A 257 -12.86 6.09 1.98
CA PRO A 257 -13.05 5.40 3.25
C PRO A 257 -13.38 3.92 3.00
N ASP A 258 -12.43 3.04 3.30
CA ASP A 258 -12.55 1.60 3.17
C ASP A 258 -12.79 0.97 4.55
N PRO A 259 -13.91 0.23 4.76
CA PRO A 259 -14.22 -0.39 6.04
C PRO A 259 -13.26 -1.53 6.42
N THR A 260 -12.44 -2.03 5.49
CA THR A 260 -11.41 -3.05 5.74
C THR A 260 -10.08 -2.47 6.23
N ALA A 261 -9.92 -1.15 6.17
CA ALA A 261 -8.67 -0.49 6.50
C ALA A 261 -8.44 -0.38 8.01
N TRP A 262 -7.17 -0.50 8.43
CA TRP A 262 -6.79 -0.50 9.82
C TRP A 262 -6.45 0.89 10.35
N ARG A 263 -6.90 1.19 11.57
CA ARG A 263 -6.48 2.35 12.37
C ARG A 263 -6.28 1.91 13.82
N LEU A 264 -5.03 1.71 14.22
CA LEU A 264 -4.66 1.13 15.50
C LEU A 264 -4.01 2.19 16.41
N PRO A 265 -4.40 2.32 17.69
CA PRO A 265 -3.68 3.16 18.64
C PRO A 265 -2.23 2.68 18.84
N ALA A 266 -1.26 3.58 18.62
CA ALA A 266 0.16 3.22 18.65
C ALA A 266 0.61 2.69 20.01
N ALA A 267 0.25 3.38 21.10
CA ALA A 267 0.66 3.00 22.44
C ALA A 267 0.18 1.59 22.86
N THR A 268 -1.05 1.23 22.51
CA THR A 268 -1.60 -0.08 22.88
C THR A 268 -1.04 -1.20 22.01
N LEU A 269 -0.82 -0.94 20.72
CA LEU A 269 -0.15 -1.87 19.81
C LEU A 269 1.28 -2.13 20.26
N GLU A 270 2.06 -1.07 20.51
CA GLU A 270 3.47 -1.15 20.93
C GLU A 270 3.61 -1.90 22.26
N ALA A 271 2.83 -1.53 23.30
CA ALA A 271 2.88 -2.20 24.59
C ALA A 271 2.45 -3.68 24.55
N GLY A 272 1.37 -3.98 23.81
CA GLY A 272 0.87 -5.35 23.67
C GLY A 272 1.84 -6.25 22.90
N THR A 273 2.42 -5.74 21.81
CA THR A 273 3.46 -6.46 21.07
C THR A 273 4.72 -6.69 21.91
N ALA A 274 5.21 -5.69 22.62
CA ALA A 274 6.37 -5.84 23.49
C ALA A 274 6.12 -6.88 24.60
N THR A 275 4.93 -6.86 25.21
CA THR A 275 4.52 -7.85 26.23
C THR A 275 4.47 -9.26 25.65
N GLY A 276 3.91 -9.44 24.46
CA GLY A 276 3.86 -10.72 23.77
C GLY A 276 5.24 -11.30 23.43
N ILE A 277 6.16 -10.46 22.93
CA ILE A 277 7.53 -10.87 22.64
C ILE A 277 8.26 -11.27 23.94
N ARG A 278 8.11 -10.48 25.00
CA ARG A 278 8.68 -10.79 26.32
C ARG A 278 8.20 -12.15 26.84
N ALA A 279 6.89 -12.41 26.79
CA ALA A 279 6.31 -13.66 27.23
C ALA A 279 6.80 -14.86 26.41
N HIS A 280 6.92 -14.70 25.08
CA HIS A 280 7.43 -15.73 24.20
C HIS A 280 8.90 -16.05 24.45
N LEU A 281 9.76 -15.03 24.60
CA LEU A 281 11.18 -15.24 24.95
C LEU A 281 11.31 -15.92 26.33
N ALA A 282 10.55 -15.47 27.33
CA ALA A 282 10.55 -16.12 28.65
C ALA A 282 10.06 -17.58 28.60
N ARG A 283 9.11 -17.90 27.72
CA ARG A 283 8.66 -19.28 27.50
C ARG A 283 9.73 -20.12 26.81
N LEU A 284 10.36 -19.60 25.76
CA LEU A 284 11.45 -20.29 25.06
C LEU A 284 12.64 -20.58 25.97
N LEU A 285 12.95 -19.64 26.86
CA LEU A 285 14.00 -19.82 27.86
C LEU A 285 13.65 -20.94 28.85
N ARG A 286 12.43 -20.94 29.40
CA ARG A 286 11.98 -22.01 30.31
C ARG A 286 11.91 -23.39 29.65
N GLU A 287 11.59 -23.45 28.37
CA GLU A 287 11.50 -24.70 27.61
C GLU A 287 12.84 -25.14 26.99
N HIS A 288 13.91 -24.35 27.12
CA HIS A 288 15.20 -24.58 26.44
C HIS A 288 15.12 -24.68 24.92
N ARG A 289 14.22 -23.90 24.28
CA ARG A 289 13.94 -23.96 22.83
C ARG A 289 14.48 -22.77 22.03
N LEU A 290 15.33 -21.94 22.64
CA LEU A 290 15.92 -20.77 21.97
C LEU A 290 16.97 -21.17 20.93
N LEU A 291 17.77 -22.21 21.23
CA LEU A 291 18.85 -22.70 20.38
C LEU A 291 18.37 -23.80 19.43
N ALA A 292 18.98 -23.90 18.24
CA ALA A 292 18.75 -24.99 17.31
C ALA A 292 19.33 -26.32 17.84
N GLU A 293 20.51 -26.25 18.48
CA GLU A 293 21.13 -27.36 19.19
C GLU A 293 21.04 -27.14 20.71
N PRO A 294 20.57 -28.13 21.49
CA PRO A 294 20.40 -27.96 22.93
C PRO A 294 21.75 -27.89 23.66
N ASP A 295 22.15 -26.69 24.09
CA ASP A 295 23.33 -26.41 24.93
C ASP A 295 22.92 -25.62 26.19
N LEU A 296 23.02 -26.26 27.36
CA LEU A 296 22.62 -25.68 28.64
C LEU A 296 23.48 -24.50 29.09
N LEU A 297 24.77 -24.48 28.77
CA LEU A 297 25.67 -23.40 29.19
C LEU A 297 25.42 -22.12 28.39
N ARG A 298 25.28 -22.27 27.06
CA ARG A 298 24.91 -21.15 26.18
C ARG A 298 23.52 -20.63 26.50
N HIS A 299 22.59 -21.53 26.80
CA HIS A 299 21.23 -21.16 27.18
C HIS A 299 21.19 -20.34 28.48
N ARG A 300 21.97 -20.72 29.50
CA ARG A 300 22.08 -19.98 30.77
C ARG A 300 22.70 -18.59 30.56
N SER A 301 23.76 -18.48 29.76
CA SER A 301 24.35 -17.19 29.39
C SER A 301 23.35 -16.28 28.67
N ALA A 302 22.57 -16.84 27.73
CA ALA A 302 21.53 -16.10 27.02
C ALA A 302 20.42 -15.61 27.96
N GLU A 303 20.02 -16.44 28.92
CA GLU A 303 19.04 -16.08 29.96
C GLU A 303 19.54 -14.92 30.83
N GLU A 304 20.79 -14.98 31.32
CA GLU A 304 21.39 -13.91 32.13
C GLU A 304 21.48 -12.58 31.35
N GLN A 305 21.86 -12.62 30.08
CA GLN A 305 21.93 -11.43 29.24
C GLN A 305 20.54 -10.83 28.93
N LEU A 306 19.55 -11.68 28.64
CA LEU A 306 18.18 -11.23 28.41
C LEU A 306 17.56 -10.70 29.72
N ALA A 307 17.83 -11.34 30.86
CA ALA A 307 17.45 -10.87 32.19
C ALA A 307 17.93 -9.44 32.42
N ALA A 308 19.23 -9.21 32.27
CA ALA A 308 19.84 -7.89 32.47
C ALA A 308 19.31 -6.82 31.49
N LYS A 309 19.11 -7.16 30.21
CA LYS A 309 18.78 -6.18 29.17
C LYS A 309 17.28 -5.91 28.99
N ILE A 310 16.42 -6.86 29.36
CA ILE A 310 14.97 -6.82 29.08
C ILE A 310 14.13 -6.93 30.35
N PHE A 311 14.51 -7.79 31.30
CA PHE A 311 13.69 -8.07 32.49
C PHE A 311 14.02 -7.16 33.68
N ASP A 312 15.29 -6.75 33.85
CA ASP A 312 15.75 -5.89 34.96
C ASP A 312 15.98 -4.42 34.58
N ALA A 313 15.74 -4.05 33.32
CA ALA A 313 15.97 -2.69 32.84
C ALA A 313 15.12 -1.67 33.64
N SER A 314 15.79 -0.69 34.26
CA SER A 314 15.23 0.33 35.17
C SER A 314 14.23 1.32 34.53
N GLY A 315 13.78 1.05 33.30
CA GLY A 315 12.83 1.86 32.55
C GLY A 315 11.94 1.00 31.67
N LYS A 316 10.64 0.93 32.00
CA LYS A 316 9.62 0.18 31.23
C LYS A 316 9.61 0.57 29.74
N ALA A 317 9.76 1.85 29.44
CA ALA A 317 9.74 2.37 28.07
C ALA A 317 10.97 1.97 27.24
N GLU A 318 12.15 1.89 27.86
CA GLU A 318 13.38 1.51 27.15
C GLU A 318 13.40 0.01 26.86
N ALA A 319 12.94 -0.80 27.81
CA ALA A 319 12.74 -2.24 27.60
C ALA A 319 11.71 -2.53 26.50
N GLU A 320 10.61 -1.77 26.46
CA GLU A 320 9.62 -1.85 25.37
C GLU A 320 10.23 -1.50 24.02
N ALA A 321 11.04 -0.43 23.92
CA ALA A 321 11.70 -0.05 22.68
C ALA A 321 12.62 -1.15 22.14
N ARG A 322 13.49 -1.71 22.99
CA ARG A 322 14.41 -2.82 22.63
C ARG A 322 13.66 -4.06 22.14
N LEU A 323 12.53 -4.40 22.78
CA LEU A 323 11.68 -5.52 22.35
C LEU A 323 11.04 -5.30 20.98
N LEU A 324 10.66 -4.06 20.65
CA LEU A 324 10.05 -3.74 19.35
C LEU A 324 11.09 -3.65 18.22
N GLU A 325 12.36 -3.38 18.55
CA GLU A 325 13.46 -3.42 17.60
C GLU A 325 13.73 -4.83 17.06
N LEU A 326 13.48 -5.87 17.86
CA LEU A 326 13.62 -7.27 17.48
C LEU A 326 12.75 -7.71 16.30
N ILE A 327 11.66 -6.99 16.03
CA ILE A 327 10.71 -7.35 14.97
C ILE A 327 11.37 -7.08 13.61
N ALA A 328 11.49 -8.11 12.78
CA ALA A 328 11.87 -7.97 11.37
C ALA A 328 10.64 -7.65 10.52
N GLU A 329 9.59 -8.46 10.63
CA GLU A 329 8.34 -8.32 9.90
C GLU A 329 7.16 -8.76 10.76
N GLY A 330 5.98 -8.17 10.55
CA GLY A 330 4.76 -8.60 11.20
C GLY A 330 3.54 -8.46 10.31
N ARG A 331 2.64 -9.45 10.35
CA ARG A 331 1.34 -9.43 9.67
C ARG A 331 0.21 -9.41 10.67
N ILE A 332 -0.64 -8.39 10.57
CA ILE A 332 -1.85 -8.26 11.39
C ILE A 332 -3.06 -8.78 10.62
N ALA A 333 -3.84 -9.63 11.29
CA ALA A 333 -5.14 -10.10 10.87
C ALA A 333 -6.17 -9.88 11.99
N SER A 334 -7.45 -10.14 11.70
CA SER A 334 -8.56 -9.85 12.63
C SER A 334 -8.46 -10.56 13.99
N GLU A 335 -7.83 -11.73 14.05
CA GLU A 335 -7.76 -12.56 15.28
C GLU A 335 -6.32 -12.87 15.71
N ARG A 336 -5.32 -12.52 14.89
CA ARG A 336 -3.93 -12.90 15.13
C ARG A 336 -2.95 -11.89 14.56
N LEU A 337 -1.86 -11.69 15.28
CA LEU A 337 -0.68 -10.95 14.87
C LEU A 337 0.48 -11.93 14.79
N THR A 338 0.93 -12.20 13.57
CA THR A 338 2.11 -13.02 13.34
C THR A 338 3.33 -12.12 13.24
N LEU A 339 4.37 -12.38 14.02
CA LEU A 339 5.62 -11.64 14.02
C LEU A 339 6.77 -12.58 13.72
N ARG A 340 7.70 -12.10 12.91
CA ARG A 340 9.00 -12.70 12.68
C ARG A 340 10.06 -11.82 13.32
N LEU A 341 10.82 -12.40 14.25
CA LEU A 341 11.94 -11.75 14.90
C LEU A 341 13.18 -11.83 14.00
N SER A 342 14.03 -10.81 14.09
CA SER A 342 15.34 -10.79 13.42
C SER A 342 16.33 -11.67 14.18
N SER A 343 16.89 -12.68 13.52
CA SER A 343 17.94 -13.54 14.10
C SER A 343 19.10 -12.71 14.62
N GLY A 344 19.60 -11.74 13.83
CA GLY A 344 20.70 -10.87 14.24
C GLY A 344 20.39 -9.99 15.46
N ALA A 345 19.17 -9.46 15.55
CA ALA A 345 18.78 -8.63 16.69
C ALA A 345 18.60 -9.46 17.98
N VAL A 346 18.03 -10.66 17.87
CA VAL A 346 17.89 -11.59 18.99
C VAL A 346 19.26 -12.06 19.46
N ALA A 347 20.12 -12.47 18.54
CA ALA A 347 21.51 -12.86 18.77
C ALA A 347 22.31 -11.79 19.52
N ALA A 348 22.22 -10.53 19.08
CA ALA A 348 22.90 -9.40 19.73
C ALA A 348 22.41 -9.12 21.17
N LEU A 349 21.12 -9.38 21.45
CA LEU A 349 20.56 -9.22 22.79
C LEU A 349 20.95 -10.38 23.71
N SER A 350 20.94 -11.61 23.23
CA SER A 350 21.28 -12.81 24.01
C SER A 350 22.78 -13.13 24.07
N GLY A 351 23.60 -12.47 23.24
CA GLY A 351 25.03 -12.76 23.14
C GLY A 351 25.32 -14.11 22.47
N LEU A 352 24.44 -14.52 21.56
CA LEU A 352 24.57 -15.74 20.75
C LEU A 352 24.92 -15.38 19.31
N GLU A 353 25.31 -16.36 18.50
CA GLU A 353 25.44 -16.17 17.05
C GLU A 353 24.08 -16.34 16.35
N PRO A 354 23.83 -15.65 15.21
CA PRO A 354 22.56 -15.75 14.50
C PRO A 354 22.19 -17.16 14.04
N ASP A 355 23.19 -17.99 13.74
CA ASP A 355 23.03 -19.36 13.25
C ASP A 355 22.73 -20.37 14.37
N ASP A 356 23.01 -20.01 15.62
CA ASP A 356 22.72 -20.85 16.79
C ASP A 356 21.22 -20.84 17.15
N LEU A 357 20.45 -19.87 16.65
CA LEU A 357 19.05 -19.67 17.02
C LEU A 357 18.12 -20.62 16.27
N CYS A 358 17.16 -21.19 16.98
CA CYS A 358 16.14 -22.04 16.37
C CYS A 358 15.22 -21.19 15.44
N PRO A 359 15.06 -21.55 14.16
CA PRO A 359 14.20 -20.81 13.23
C PRO A 359 12.74 -20.69 13.71
N ASP A 360 12.22 -21.72 14.39
CA ASP A 360 10.87 -21.72 14.95
C ASP A 360 10.72 -20.79 16.15
N ALA A 361 11.79 -20.59 16.92
CA ALA A 361 11.81 -19.66 18.05
C ALA A 361 11.64 -18.19 17.60
N LEU A 362 12.06 -17.88 16.36
CA LEU A 362 11.95 -16.54 15.77
C LEU A 362 10.54 -16.23 15.25
N ASN A 363 9.64 -17.21 15.19
CA ASN A 363 8.26 -17.03 14.75
C ASN A 363 7.32 -17.03 15.95
N LEU A 364 6.49 -15.99 16.03
CA LEU A 364 5.56 -15.74 17.11
C LEU A 364 4.18 -15.47 16.53
N THR A 365 3.15 -16.10 17.09
CA THR A 365 1.76 -15.73 16.81
C THR A 365 1.11 -15.26 18.10
N LEU A 366 0.66 -14.00 18.13
CA LEU A 366 -0.10 -13.41 19.22
C LEU A 366 -1.58 -13.39 18.87
N ALA A 367 -2.45 -13.74 19.82
CA ALA A 367 -3.87 -13.50 19.68
C ALA A 367 -4.15 -11.98 19.67
N VAL A 368 -5.04 -11.54 18.79
CA VAL A 368 -5.49 -10.14 18.70
C VAL A 368 -6.99 -10.14 18.85
N SER A 369 -7.51 -9.32 19.78
CA SER A 369 -8.95 -9.04 19.85
C SER A 369 -9.19 -7.56 19.57
N LEU A 370 -10.16 -7.31 18.67
CA LEU A 370 -10.39 -5.99 18.09
C LEU A 370 -11.76 -5.47 18.48
N CYS A 371 -11.77 -4.47 19.35
CA CYS A 371 -12.97 -3.70 19.63
C CYS A 371 -13.20 -2.68 18.49
N ARG A 372 -13.86 -3.16 17.41
CA ARG A 372 -14.34 -2.45 16.19
C ARG A 372 -13.29 -2.05 15.13
N ARG A 373 -13.64 -2.29 13.85
CA ARG A 373 -13.01 -1.72 12.65
C ARG A 373 -13.61 -0.32 12.36
N GLY A 374 -12.78 0.72 12.24
CA GLY A 374 -13.22 2.09 11.89
C GLY A 374 -12.92 3.20 12.92
N VAL A 375 -13.66 4.31 12.85
CA VAL A 375 -13.44 5.53 13.66
C VAL A 375 -13.78 5.26 15.14
N GLY A 376 -12.78 4.82 15.91
CA GLY A 376 -12.89 4.64 17.37
C GLY A 376 -12.29 3.36 17.95
N ALA A 377 -11.39 2.67 17.24
CA ALA A 377 -10.88 1.37 17.67
C ALA A 377 -9.98 1.41 18.92
N LYS A 378 -10.21 0.45 19.83
CA LYS A 378 -9.28 0.05 20.90
C LYS A 378 -8.76 -1.35 20.53
N VAL A 379 -7.45 -1.50 20.43
CA VAL A 379 -6.80 -2.72 19.95
C VAL A 379 -6.10 -3.34 21.14
N VAL A 380 -6.35 -4.62 21.43
CA VAL A 380 -5.72 -5.34 22.53
C VAL A 380 -4.95 -6.54 21.95
N ILE A 381 -3.69 -6.70 22.34
CA ILE A 381 -2.75 -7.67 21.73
C ILE A 381 -2.06 -8.45 22.84
N GLY A 382 -2.06 -9.78 22.72
CA GLY A 382 -1.44 -10.72 23.66
C GLY A 382 -2.41 -11.82 24.12
N ASP A 383 -1.87 -12.83 24.82
CA ASP A 383 -2.68 -13.85 25.49
C ASP A 383 -3.47 -13.19 26.63
N PHE A 384 -4.72 -12.84 26.37
CA PHE A 384 -5.63 -12.38 27.41
C PHE A 384 -6.29 -13.59 28.07
N VAL A 385 -5.94 -13.83 29.33
CA VAL A 385 -6.92 -14.31 30.31
C VAL A 385 -8.01 -13.24 30.34
N ARG A 386 -9.19 -13.51 29.77
CA ARG A 386 -10.25 -12.51 29.69
C ARG A 386 -10.56 -11.99 31.10
N GLN A 387 -10.45 -10.68 31.29
CA GLN A 387 -10.76 -10.06 32.58
C GLN A 387 -12.21 -9.57 32.58
N PRO A 388 -12.96 -9.76 33.68
CA PRO A 388 -14.35 -9.31 33.79
C PRO A 388 -14.47 -7.80 33.56
N ASP A 389 -15.48 -7.37 32.78
CA ASP A 389 -15.71 -5.94 32.58
C ASP A 389 -16.26 -5.33 33.88
N PRO A 390 -15.51 -4.44 34.57
CA PRO A 390 -15.91 -3.92 35.87
C PRO A 390 -17.22 -3.14 35.81
N LYS A 391 -17.59 -2.58 34.64
CA LYS A 391 -18.85 -1.86 34.46
C LYS A 391 -20.04 -2.81 34.37
N LEU A 392 -19.89 -3.93 33.65
CA LEU A 392 -20.92 -4.96 33.55
C LEU A 392 -21.09 -5.68 34.88
N VAL A 393 -19.99 -6.08 35.52
CA VAL A 393 -20.00 -6.68 36.86
C VAL A 393 -20.64 -5.73 37.86
N GLY A 394 -20.24 -4.45 37.88
CA GLY A 394 -20.85 -3.45 38.75
C GLY A 394 -22.34 -3.21 38.47
N ALA A 395 -22.76 -3.29 37.20
CA ALA A 395 -24.18 -3.18 36.84
C ALA A 395 -24.99 -4.41 37.30
N LEU A 396 -24.43 -5.62 37.17
CA LEU A 396 -25.03 -6.86 37.64
C LEU A 396 -25.20 -6.85 39.17
N ILE A 397 -24.18 -6.41 39.90
CA ILE A 397 -24.23 -6.25 41.37
C ILE A 397 -25.33 -5.26 41.77
N ARG A 398 -25.40 -4.09 41.11
CA ARG A 398 -26.45 -3.10 41.38
C ARG A 398 -27.84 -3.65 41.10
N ALA A 399 -28.02 -4.37 39.99
CA ALA A 399 -29.30 -4.97 39.63
C ALA A 399 -29.79 -5.96 40.69
N HIS A 400 -28.91 -6.86 41.16
CA HIS A 400 -29.25 -7.80 42.24
C HIS A 400 -29.51 -7.10 43.57
N ARG A 401 -28.76 -6.03 43.90
CA ARG A 401 -29.01 -5.22 45.10
C ARG A 401 -30.38 -4.54 45.05
N TRP A 402 -30.76 -3.95 43.91
CA TRP A 402 -32.07 -3.34 43.73
C TRP A 402 -33.20 -4.37 43.75
N LEU A 403 -32.99 -5.56 43.17
CA LEU A 403 -33.95 -6.66 43.26
C LEU A 403 -34.16 -7.11 44.71
N GLY A 404 -33.10 -7.19 45.51
CA GLY A 404 -33.19 -7.47 46.95
C GLY A 404 -33.99 -6.41 47.71
N ALA A 405 -33.75 -5.13 47.42
CA ALA A 405 -34.47 -4.03 48.04
C ALA A 405 -35.97 -3.99 47.65
N LEU A 406 -36.30 -4.32 46.39
CA LEU A 406 -37.69 -4.47 45.93
C LEU A 406 -38.41 -5.61 46.67
N ARG A 407 -37.73 -6.74 46.89
CA ARG A 407 -38.27 -7.85 47.68
C ARG A 407 -38.54 -7.49 49.14
N GLN A 408 -37.84 -6.48 49.66
CA GLN A 408 -38.03 -5.95 51.02
C GLN A 408 -39.09 -4.83 51.09
N GLY A 409 -39.83 -4.58 49.99
CA GLY A 409 -40.93 -3.62 49.95
C GLY A 409 -40.53 -2.18 49.64
N GLN A 410 -39.28 -1.92 49.21
CA GLN A 410 -38.90 -0.58 48.74
C GLN A 410 -39.43 -0.31 47.34
N ASP A 411 -40.05 0.85 47.11
CA ASP A 411 -40.53 1.25 45.79
C ASP A 411 -39.38 1.69 44.84
N VAL A 412 -39.58 1.44 43.55
CA VAL A 412 -38.70 1.82 42.43
C VAL A 412 -38.38 3.31 42.45
N GLY A 413 -39.36 4.17 42.76
CA GLY A 413 -39.18 5.63 42.82
C GLY A 413 -38.33 6.09 43.99
N ARG A 414 -38.32 5.36 45.11
CA ARG A 414 -37.43 5.62 46.25
C ARG A 414 -36.00 5.17 45.92
N LEU A 415 -35.84 3.97 45.37
CA LEU A 415 -34.54 3.43 44.94
C LEU A 415 -33.85 4.30 43.89
N ALA A 416 -34.63 4.85 42.95
CA ALA A 416 -34.13 5.77 41.93
C ALA A 416 -33.54 7.05 42.53
N ARG A 417 -34.24 7.64 43.52
CA ARG A 417 -33.77 8.83 44.25
C ARG A 417 -32.52 8.55 45.06
N ASP A 418 -32.51 7.46 45.82
CA ASP A 418 -31.38 7.08 46.69
C ASP A 418 -30.12 6.74 45.88
N SER A 419 -30.29 6.25 44.65
CA SER A 419 -29.18 5.90 43.75
C SER A 419 -28.76 7.05 42.82
N GLY A 420 -29.48 8.18 42.79
CA GLY A 420 -29.22 9.30 41.89
C GLY A 420 -29.44 8.99 40.40
N ILE A 421 -30.31 8.04 40.06
CA ILE A 421 -30.56 7.56 38.69
C ILE A 421 -32.06 7.68 38.36
N SER A 422 -32.40 7.95 37.09
CA SER A 422 -33.81 8.01 36.68
C SER A 422 -34.51 6.66 36.80
N ALA A 423 -35.82 6.67 37.13
CA ALA A 423 -36.61 5.44 37.27
C ALA A 423 -36.60 4.56 36.01
N GLY A 424 -36.55 5.17 34.81
CA GLY A 424 -36.42 4.44 33.54
C GLY A 424 -35.07 3.74 33.37
N CYS A 425 -33.97 4.40 33.77
CA CYS A 425 -32.64 3.78 33.73
C CYS A 425 -32.50 2.68 34.81
N LEU A 426 -33.12 2.85 35.96
CA LEU A 426 -33.18 1.82 37.00
C LEU A 426 -33.92 0.58 36.49
N ARG A 427 -35.10 0.74 35.88
CA ARG A 427 -35.86 -0.38 35.28
C ARG A 427 -35.04 -1.14 34.23
N GLY A 428 -34.36 -0.43 33.34
CA GLY A 428 -33.51 -1.04 32.32
C GLY A 428 -32.36 -1.87 32.94
N HIS A 429 -31.70 -1.35 33.96
CA HIS A 429 -30.65 -2.11 34.65
C HIS A 429 -31.20 -3.26 35.53
N LEU A 430 -32.41 -3.15 36.06
CA LEU A 430 -33.03 -4.20 36.89
C LEU A 430 -33.18 -5.51 36.10
N GLN A 431 -33.39 -5.43 34.79
CA GLN A 431 -33.46 -6.58 33.88
C GLN A 431 -32.19 -7.45 33.92
N LEU A 432 -31.04 -6.88 34.26
CA LEU A 432 -29.77 -7.61 34.35
C LEU A 432 -29.80 -8.71 35.43
N ALA A 433 -30.61 -8.53 36.48
CA ALA A 433 -30.78 -9.54 37.52
C ALA A 433 -31.53 -10.79 37.03
N PHE A 434 -32.26 -10.68 35.91
CA PHE A 434 -33.05 -11.74 35.28
C PHE A 434 -32.36 -12.37 34.06
N LEU A 435 -31.09 -12.05 33.83
CA LEU A 435 -30.30 -12.71 32.79
C LEU A 435 -30.13 -14.20 33.11
N ALA A 436 -30.00 -15.03 32.07
CA ALA A 436 -29.77 -16.45 32.23
C ALA A 436 -28.48 -16.73 33.02
N PRO A 437 -28.42 -17.77 33.87
CA PRO A 437 -27.26 -18.03 34.73
C PRO A 437 -25.93 -18.14 33.97
N ALA A 438 -25.93 -18.76 32.78
CA ALA A 438 -24.73 -18.87 31.95
C ALA A 438 -24.23 -17.50 31.44
N ILE A 439 -25.15 -16.54 31.18
CA ILE A 439 -24.80 -15.17 30.78
C ILE A 439 -24.23 -14.40 31.97
N GLN A 440 -24.83 -14.53 33.14
CA GLN A 440 -24.31 -13.91 34.37
C GLN A 440 -22.91 -14.45 34.70
N ARG A 441 -22.73 -15.77 34.59
CA ARG A 441 -21.44 -16.44 34.78
C ARG A 441 -20.42 -15.98 33.74
N ALA A 442 -20.81 -15.87 32.48
CA ALA A 442 -19.92 -15.35 31.44
C ALA A 442 -19.44 -13.91 31.73
N ILE A 443 -20.33 -13.04 32.24
CA ILE A 443 -19.98 -11.67 32.66
C ILE A 443 -19.01 -11.67 33.85
N LEU A 444 -19.23 -12.57 34.84
CA LEU A 444 -18.39 -12.69 36.04
C LEU A 444 -17.02 -13.30 35.74
N ASP A 445 -16.97 -14.27 34.82
CA ASP A 445 -15.75 -14.98 34.41
C ASP A 445 -14.97 -14.22 33.32
N GLY A 446 -15.51 -13.11 32.82
CA GLY A 446 -14.91 -12.35 31.71
C GLY A 446 -15.05 -13.04 30.35
N THR A 447 -15.74 -14.18 30.26
CA THR A 447 -15.92 -14.95 29.03
C THR A 447 -17.07 -14.45 28.15
N GLN A 448 -17.70 -13.34 28.50
CA GLN A 448 -18.74 -12.73 27.66
C GLN A 448 -18.20 -12.31 26.28
N PRO A 449 -19.00 -12.42 25.22
CA PRO A 449 -18.65 -11.90 23.89
C PRO A 449 -18.47 -10.37 23.88
N GLU A 450 -17.55 -9.85 23.07
CA GLU A 450 -17.21 -8.41 23.05
C GLU A 450 -18.35 -7.49 22.59
N HIS A 451 -19.34 -7.99 21.84
CA HIS A 451 -20.53 -7.22 21.47
C HIS A 451 -21.51 -7.00 22.62
N LEU A 452 -21.34 -7.74 23.72
CA LEU A 452 -22.19 -7.70 24.89
C LEU A 452 -21.79 -6.55 25.79
N THR A 453 -22.50 -5.43 25.64
CA THR A 453 -22.31 -4.20 26.42
C THR A 453 -23.52 -3.95 27.32
N LEU A 454 -23.37 -3.07 28.31
CA LEU A 454 -24.49 -2.64 29.15
C LEU A 454 -25.66 -2.10 28.31
N HIS A 455 -25.35 -1.39 27.21
CA HIS A 455 -26.36 -0.91 26.28
C HIS A 455 -27.08 -2.05 25.56
N SER A 456 -26.37 -3.06 25.05
CA SER A 456 -27.00 -4.16 24.31
C SER A 456 -27.89 -5.06 25.19
N LEU A 457 -27.58 -5.14 26.49
CA LEU A 457 -28.36 -5.87 27.49
C LEU A 457 -29.57 -5.11 28.02
N THR A 458 -29.63 -3.78 27.84
CA THR A 458 -30.73 -2.94 28.35
C THR A 458 -31.59 -2.35 27.22
N ARG A 459 -31.05 -2.26 25.99
CA ARG A 459 -31.73 -1.70 24.82
C ARG A 459 -31.36 -2.47 23.53
N PRO A 460 -32.33 -3.09 22.84
CA PRO A 460 -33.74 -3.26 23.24
C PRO A 460 -33.89 -4.10 24.51
N GLU A 461 -35.06 -4.07 25.15
CA GLU A 461 -35.36 -4.86 26.36
C GLU A 461 -35.01 -6.34 26.16
N MET A 462 -34.37 -6.97 27.16
CA MET A 462 -33.99 -8.37 27.06
C MET A 462 -35.22 -9.27 27.25
N PRO A 463 -35.40 -10.30 26.42
CA PRO A 463 -36.51 -11.24 26.59
C PRO A 463 -36.36 -11.96 27.93
N LEU A 464 -37.47 -12.25 28.61
CA LEU A 464 -37.46 -13.03 29.85
C LEU A 464 -37.12 -14.51 29.61
N ASP A 465 -37.38 -14.99 28.39
CA ASP A 465 -37.07 -16.35 27.93
C ASP A 465 -35.54 -16.52 27.73
N TRP A 466 -34.94 -17.43 28.51
CA TRP A 466 -33.50 -17.69 28.47
C TRP A 466 -33.01 -18.23 27.11
N ASP A 467 -33.80 -19.00 26.36
CA ASP A 467 -33.39 -19.50 25.04
C ASP A 467 -33.29 -18.37 24.01
N GLN A 468 -34.14 -17.34 24.16
CA GLN A 468 -34.04 -16.12 23.37
C GLN A 468 -32.85 -15.27 23.81
N GLN A 469 -32.55 -15.22 25.12
CA GLN A 469 -31.36 -14.55 25.62
C GLN A 469 -30.08 -15.21 25.08
N TYR A 470 -30.00 -16.54 25.06
CA TYR A 470 -28.87 -17.28 24.51
C TYR A 470 -28.67 -17.01 23.01
N ARG A 471 -29.74 -17.08 22.22
CA ARG A 471 -29.69 -16.73 20.79
C ARG A 471 -29.22 -15.30 20.54
N ARG A 472 -29.67 -14.35 21.37
CA ARG A 472 -29.34 -12.93 21.24
C ARG A 472 -27.92 -12.59 21.70
N THR A 473 -27.43 -13.29 22.74
CA THR A 473 -26.10 -13.04 23.30
C THR A 473 -25.02 -13.87 22.63
N GLY A 474 -25.37 -15.00 22.01
CA GLY A 474 -24.43 -15.98 21.46
C GLY A 474 -23.74 -16.82 22.53
N ILE A 475 -24.28 -16.83 23.76
CA ILE A 475 -23.77 -17.63 24.89
C ILE A 475 -24.65 -18.87 24.98
N SER A 476 -24.04 -20.06 24.97
CA SER A 476 -24.76 -21.32 25.15
C SER A 476 -24.89 -21.68 26.64
N PRO A 477 -26.00 -22.32 27.06
CA PRO A 477 -26.04 -22.98 28.36
C PRO A 477 -24.99 -24.09 28.36
N VAL A 478 -24.07 -24.06 29.33
CA VAL A 478 -23.09 -25.13 29.58
C VAL A 478 -23.68 -26.09 30.59
#